data_AF-A0A352Q019-F1
#
_entry.id   AF-A0A352Q019-F1
#
_cell.length_a   1.000
_cell.length_b   1.000
_cell.length_c   1.000
_cell.angle_alpha   90.00
_cell.angle_beta   90.00
_cell.angle_gamma   90.00
#
_symmetry.space_group_name_H-M   'P 1'
#
loop_
_entity.id
_entity.type
_entity.pdbx_description
1 polymer ?
#
loop_
_entity_poly.entity_id
_entity_poly.type
_entity_poly.pdbx_seq_one_letter_code
_entity_poly.pdbx_strand_id
1 'polypeptide(L)'
;PIVQREWLDTHAGGLIALAGFRSDIGGAMQAGRSEQAEELLRGWMETFPDCFYLEISRTGRAGEEDFLHAAVALAGTHNCPVAATNDVRFLAADQFEAHETRACIHEGRTLNDPRRERRYTEQQYLR
;
A
#
# COMPACT_ATOMS: atom_id res chain seq x y z
N PRO A 1 -11.47 11.63 -5.11
CA PRO A 1 -11.94 11.00 -6.37
C PRO A 1 -11.77 9.49 -6.26
N ILE A 2 -12.65 8.70 -6.87
CA ILE A 2 -12.63 7.23 -6.81
C ILE A 2 -12.76 6.71 -8.25
N VAL A 3 -11.98 5.69 -8.60
CA VAL A 3 -12.11 4.94 -9.86
C VAL A 3 -12.80 3.63 -9.53
N GLN A 4 -13.80 3.25 -10.33
CA GLN A 4 -14.49 1.97 -10.19
C GLN A 4 -13.64 0.85 -10.83
N ARG A 5 -13.61 -0.33 -10.22
CA ARG A 5 -12.77 -1.45 -10.66
C ARG A 5 -13.13 -1.89 -12.08
N GLU A 6 -14.43 -1.92 -12.38
CA GLU A 6 -15.00 -2.33 -13.67
C GLU A 6 -14.53 -1.43 -14.82
N TRP A 7 -14.09 -0.20 -14.52
CA TRP A 7 -13.56 0.70 -15.54
C TRP A 7 -12.17 0.27 -16.00
N LEU A 8 -11.41 -0.43 -15.15
CA LEU A 8 -10.04 -0.87 -15.45
C LEU A 8 -10.03 -2.04 -16.45
N ASP A 9 -11.07 -2.88 -16.46
CA ASP A 9 -11.18 -4.02 -17.37
C ASP A 9 -11.07 -3.62 -18.86
N THR A 10 -11.45 -2.38 -19.19
CA THR A 10 -11.40 -1.84 -20.56
C THR A 10 -10.29 -0.80 -20.77
N HIS A 11 -9.61 -0.37 -19.71
CA HIS A 11 -8.62 0.73 -19.75
C HIS A 11 -7.25 0.34 -19.16
N ALA A 12 -7.01 -0.94 -18.86
CA ALA A 12 -5.75 -1.43 -18.30
C ALA A 12 -4.56 -1.36 -19.29
N GLY A 13 -4.81 -1.20 -20.59
CA GLY A 13 -3.78 -1.21 -21.62
C GLY A 13 -2.68 -0.17 -21.38
N GLY A 14 -1.43 -0.64 -21.27
CA GLY A 14 -0.26 0.21 -21.04
C GLY A 14 -0.03 0.66 -19.59
N LEU A 15 -0.83 0.14 -18.64
CA LEU A 15 -0.70 0.43 -17.22
C LEU A 15 0.02 -0.70 -16.48
N ILE A 16 0.83 -0.33 -15.48
CA ILE A 16 1.38 -1.23 -14.48
C ILE A 16 0.63 -0.99 -13.17
N ALA A 17 0.18 -2.06 -12.53
CA ALA A 17 -0.55 -2.02 -11.28
C ALA A 17 0.28 -2.58 -10.13
N LEU A 18 0.24 -1.89 -8.99
CA LEU A 18 0.87 -2.30 -7.75
C LEU A 18 -0.20 -2.37 -6.66
N ALA A 19 -0.23 -3.47 -5.90
CA ALA A 19 -1.14 -3.63 -4.77
C ALA A 19 -0.36 -3.99 -3.50
N GLY A 20 -0.33 -3.07 -2.54
CA GLY A 20 0.42 -3.23 -1.29
C GLY A 20 -0.46 -3.29 -0.04
N PHE A 21 0.14 -2.96 1.10
CA PHE A 21 -0.46 -3.08 2.44
C PHE A 21 -1.84 -2.42 2.59
N ARG A 22 -2.08 -1.31 1.87
CA ARG A 22 -3.32 -0.54 1.93
C ARG A 22 -4.29 -0.80 0.76
N SER A 23 -3.99 -1.79 -0.08
CA SER A 23 -4.89 -2.26 -1.14
C SER A 23 -6.05 -3.09 -0.57
N ASP A 24 -6.97 -3.50 -1.43
CA ASP A 24 -8.02 -4.45 -1.09
C ASP A 24 -7.46 -5.84 -0.70
N ILE A 25 -6.39 -6.29 -1.36
CA ILE A 25 -5.63 -7.50 -0.98
C ILE A 25 -5.06 -7.31 0.43
N GLY A 26 -4.40 -6.18 0.70
CA GLY A 26 -3.85 -5.85 2.02
C GLY A 26 -4.92 -5.83 3.11
N GLY A 27 -6.04 -5.17 2.84
CA GLY A 27 -7.19 -5.14 3.77
C GLY A 27 -7.83 -6.51 4.01
N ALA A 28 -7.85 -7.40 3.02
CA ALA A 28 -8.30 -8.78 3.19
C ALA A 28 -7.33 -9.59 4.08
N MET A 29 -6.02 -9.46 3.84
CA MET A 29 -4.98 -10.10 4.66
C MET A 29 -5.00 -9.64 6.10
N GLN A 30 -5.08 -8.32 6.35
CA GLN A 30 -5.14 -7.75 7.70
C GLN A 30 -6.39 -8.21 8.46
N ALA A 31 -7.46 -8.51 7.75
CA ALA A 31 -8.70 -9.06 8.32
C ALA A 31 -8.68 -10.59 8.47
N GLY A 32 -7.57 -11.27 8.16
CA GLY A 32 -7.45 -12.74 8.22
C GLY A 32 -8.25 -13.48 7.15
N ARG A 33 -8.66 -12.81 6.06
CA ARG A 33 -9.48 -13.38 4.98
C ARG A 33 -8.60 -13.83 3.82
N SER A 34 -7.81 -14.88 4.04
CA SER A 34 -6.81 -15.35 3.06
C SER A 34 -7.41 -15.77 1.71
N GLU A 35 -8.54 -16.48 1.71
CA GLU A 35 -9.24 -16.88 0.48
C GLU A 35 -9.66 -15.66 -0.35
N GLN A 36 -10.17 -14.62 0.31
CA GLN A 36 -10.53 -13.37 -0.35
C GLN A 36 -9.30 -12.64 -0.92
N ALA A 37 -8.18 -12.64 -0.19
CA ALA A 37 -6.94 -12.02 -0.66
C ALA A 37 -6.42 -12.72 -1.93
N GLU A 38 -6.53 -14.06 -1.99
CA GLU A 38 -6.18 -14.85 -3.17
C GLU A 38 -7.11 -14.58 -4.36
N GLU A 39 -8.43 -14.51 -4.13
CA GLU A 39 -9.39 -14.18 -5.18
C GLU A 39 -9.12 -12.78 -5.77
N LEU A 40 -8.88 -11.79 -4.91
CA LEU A 40 -8.53 -10.43 -5.33
C LEU A 40 -7.23 -10.41 -6.12
N LEU A 41 -6.20 -11.14 -5.67
CA LEU A 41 -4.93 -11.25 -6.37
C LEU A 41 -5.12 -11.78 -7.79
N ARG A 42 -5.81 -12.92 -7.95
CA ARG A 42 -6.06 -13.51 -9.27
C ARG A 42 -6.81 -12.55 -10.17
N GLY A 43 -7.87 -11.91 -9.66
CA GLY A 43 -8.64 -10.95 -10.44
C GLY A 43 -7.79 -9.75 -10.92
N TRP A 44 -6.87 -9.25 -10.09
CA TRP A 44 -5.97 -8.18 -10.53
C TRP A 44 -4.92 -8.65 -11.54
N MET A 45 -4.40 -9.87 -11.42
CA MET A 45 -3.50 -10.47 -12.41
C MET A 45 -4.20 -10.70 -13.76
N GLU A 46 -5.50 -11.00 -13.76
CA GLU A 46 -6.33 -11.11 -14.97
C GLU A 46 -6.56 -9.74 -15.62
N THR A 47 -6.84 -8.69 -14.83
CA THR A 47 -7.03 -7.33 -15.35
C THR A 47 -5.73 -6.74 -15.90
N PHE A 48 -4.58 -7.04 -15.29
CA PHE A 48 -3.26 -6.52 -15.68
C PHE A 48 -2.29 -7.67 -16.00
N PRO A 49 -2.50 -8.40 -17.11
CA PRO A 49 -1.66 -9.54 -17.47
C PRO A 49 -0.21 -9.08 -17.66
N ASP A 50 0.72 -9.80 -17.01
CA ASP A 50 2.17 -9.51 -16.97
C ASP A 50 2.56 -8.11 -16.44
N CYS A 51 1.59 -7.32 -15.97
CA CYS A 51 1.76 -5.93 -15.55
C CYS A 51 1.27 -5.68 -14.11
N PHE A 52 1.01 -6.74 -13.35
CA PHE A 52 0.61 -6.67 -11.95
C PHE A 52 1.75 -7.11 -11.02
N TYR A 53 1.94 -6.36 -9.94
CA TYR A 53 2.95 -6.64 -8.92
C TYR A 53 2.35 -6.51 -7.52
N LEU A 54 2.68 -7.45 -6.64
CA LEU A 54 2.45 -7.26 -5.20
C LEU A 54 3.50 -6.29 -4.65
N GLU A 55 3.05 -5.18 -4.07
CA GLU A 55 3.92 -4.17 -3.48
C GLU A 55 4.23 -4.50 -2.02
N ILE A 56 5.51 -4.46 -1.68
CA ILE A 56 5.97 -4.53 -0.29
C ILE A 56 6.73 -3.27 0.09
N SER A 57 6.53 -2.81 1.32
CA SER A 57 7.23 -1.65 1.87
C SER A 57 7.60 -1.87 3.33
N ARG A 58 8.64 -1.18 3.80
CA ARG A 58 9.10 -1.18 5.19
C ARG A 58 9.26 0.23 5.69
N THR A 59 8.13 0.87 5.99
CA THR A 59 8.06 2.21 6.54
C THR A 59 7.92 2.19 8.06
N GLY A 60 7.79 1.02 8.68
CA GLY A 60 7.67 0.88 10.14
C GLY A 60 6.26 1.20 10.64
N ARG A 61 5.26 1.18 9.76
CA ARG A 61 3.85 1.25 10.18
C ARG A 61 3.43 -0.09 10.79
N ALA A 62 2.53 -0.03 11.76
CA ALA A 62 2.01 -1.22 12.42
C ALA A 62 1.36 -2.18 11.41
N GLY A 63 1.74 -3.46 11.47
CA GLY A 63 1.23 -4.52 10.59
C GLY A 63 1.94 -4.66 9.24
N GLU A 64 2.86 -3.75 8.87
CA GLU A 64 3.57 -3.86 7.58
C GLU A 64 4.46 -5.10 7.48
N GLU A 65 5.17 -5.48 8.54
CA GLU A 65 6.07 -6.65 8.49
C GLU A 65 5.27 -7.96 8.38
N ASP A 66 4.15 -8.07 9.10
CA ASP A 66 3.24 -9.22 9.00
C ASP A 66 2.66 -9.34 7.58
N PHE A 67 2.20 -8.21 7.02
CA PHE A 67 1.74 -8.17 5.63
C PHE A 67 2.86 -8.52 4.65
N LEU A 68 4.09 -8.03 4.85
CA LEU A 68 5.22 -8.33 3.97
C LEU A 68 5.46 -9.84 3.88
N HIS A 69 5.50 -10.53 5.01
CA HIS A 69 5.67 -11.98 5.03
C HIS A 69 4.51 -12.70 4.33
N ALA A 70 3.27 -12.30 4.60
CA ALA A 70 2.09 -12.87 3.96
C ALA A 70 2.04 -12.61 2.45
N ALA A 71 2.38 -11.40 2.01
CA ALA A 71 2.41 -10.99 0.61
C ALA A 71 3.47 -11.75 -0.17
N VAL A 72 4.68 -11.94 0.39
CA VAL A 72 5.74 -12.74 -0.25
C VAL A 72 5.34 -14.21 -0.37
N ALA A 73 4.69 -14.77 0.65
CA ALA A 73 4.18 -16.15 0.59
C ALA A 73 3.09 -16.31 -0.48
N LEU A 74 2.11 -15.39 -0.51
CA LEU A 74 1.04 -15.41 -1.52
C LEU A 74 1.60 -15.22 -2.94
N ALA A 75 2.53 -14.28 -3.11
CA ALA A 75 3.23 -14.03 -4.37
C ALA A 75 3.91 -15.30 -4.90
N GLY A 76 4.61 -16.03 -4.04
CA GLY A 76 5.27 -17.29 -4.38
C GLY A 76 4.29 -18.38 -4.84
N THR A 77 3.14 -18.52 -4.18
CA THR A 77 2.11 -19.50 -4.54
C THR A 77 1.49 -19.22 -5.91
N HIS A 78 1.31 -17.95 -6.28
CA HIS A 78 0.65 -17.55 -7.53
C HIS A 78 1.62 -17.12 -8.64
N ASN A 79 2.93 -17.27 -8.43
CA ASN A 79 3.96 -16.81 -9.35
C ASN A 79 3.79 -15.32 -9.72
N CYS A 80 3.32 -14.51 -8.76
CA CYS A 80 3.16 -13.07 -8.92
C CYS A 80 4.48 -12.37 -8.55
N PRO A 81 5.01 -11.47 -9.38
CA PRO A 81 6.22 -10.73 -9.04
C PRO A 81 5.96 -9.73 -7.90
N VAL A 82 7.01 -9.47 -7.12
CA VAL A 82 6.97 -8.53 -6.00
C VAL A 82 7.78 -7.29 -6.35
N ALA A 83 7.25 -6.11 -6.00
CA ALA A 83 7.92 -4.83 -6.15
C ALA A 83 8.18 -4.19 -4.78
N ALA A 84 9.43 -3.83 -4.51
CA ALA A 84 9.79 -3.10 -3.30
C ALA A 84 9.62 -1.59 -3.51
N THR A 85 8.89 -0.93 -2.61
CA THR A 85 8.71 0.53 -2.60
C THR A 85 8.93 1.08 -1.20
N ASN A 86 8.98 2.41 -1.07
CA ASN A 86 9.13 3.08 0.23
C ASN A 86 7.96 4.03 0.59
N ASP A 87 6.86 4.01 -0.19
CA ASP A 87 5.69 4.89 0.00
C ASP A 87 6.08 6.35 0.36
N VAL A 88 6.96 6.94 -0.46
CA VAL A 88 7.66 8.20 -0.19
C VAL A 88 6.68 9.36 -0.06
N ARG A 89 6.86 10.19 0.99
CA ARG A 89 6.03 11.36 1.32
C ARG A 89 6.81 12.66 1.44
N PHE A 90 8.13 12.57 1.55
CA PHE A 90 9.06 13.69 1.65
C PHE A 90 10.43 13.27 1.09
N LEU A 91 11.32 14.22 0.79
CA LEU A 91 12.57 13.92 0.09
C LEU A 91 13.65 13.41 1.04
N ALA A 92 13.87 14.09 2.17
CA ALA A 92 14.91 13.79 3.14
C ALA A 92 14.31 13.46 4.51
N ALA A 93 14.97 12.59 5.28
CA ALA A 93 14.46 12.08 6.57
C ALA A 93 14.14 13.20 7.59
N ASP A 94 14.91 14.29 7.58
CA ASP A 94 14.72 15.46 8.46
C ASP A 94 13.48 16.30 8.12
N GLN A 95 12.79 16.01 7.00
CA GLN A 95 11.56 16.69 6.59
C GLN A 95 10.30 16.07 7.20
N PHE A 96 10.43 15.03 8.02
CA PHE A 96 9.29 14.38 8.65
C PHE A 96 8.43 15.34 9.47
N GLU A 97 9.02 16.15 10.35
CA GLU A 97 8.31 17.12 11.20
C GLU A 97 7.50 18.14 10.37
N ALA A 98 8.08 18.63 9.27
CA ALA A 98 7.41 19.54 8.35
C ALA A 98 6.22 18.86 7.65
N HIS A 99 6.41 17.61 7.21
CA HIS A 99 5.32 16.81 6.64
C HIS A 99 4.20 16.55 7.65
N GLU A 100 4.57 16.21 8.89
CA GLU A 100 3.64 15.91 9.96
C GLU A 100 2.80 17.13 10.35
N THR A 101 3.44 18.29 10.48
CA THR A 101 2.77 19.57 10.74
C THR A 101 1.75 19.89 9.64
N ARG A 102 2.15 19.73 8.37
CA ARG A 102 1.26 19.95 7.22
C ARG A 102 0.05 19.02 7.24
N ALA A 103 0.24 17.74 7.56
CA ALA A 103 -0.84 16.77 7.68
C ALA A 103 -1.82 17.15 8.79
N CYS A 104 -1.32 17.60 9.95
CA CYS A 104 -2.16 18.05 11.07
C CYS A 104 -3.04 19.25 10.72
N ILE A 105 -2.48 20.24 10.01
CA ILE A 105 -3.23 21.42 9.53
C ILE A 105 -4.37 20.97 8.61
N HIS A 106 -4.10 20.05 7.69
CA HIS A 106 -5.11 19.51 6.78
C HIS A 106 -6.25 18.78 7.53
N GLU A 107 -5.91 18.07 8.59
CA GLU A 107 -6.87 17.33 9.43
C GLU A 107 -7.58 18.20 10.48
N GLY A 108 -7.21 19.49 10.60
CA GLY A 108 -7.75 20.39 11.62
C GLY A 108 -7.39 19.98 13.05
N ARG A 109 -6.25 19.30 13.24
CA ARG A 109 -5.78 18.80 14.54
C ARG A 109 -4.45 19.44 14.93
N THR A 110 -4.15 19.41 16.22
CA THR A 110 -2.84 19.87 16.73
C THR A 110 -1.86 18.70 16.80
N LEU A 111 -0.55 18.98 16.68
CA LEU A 111 0.49 17.95 16.83
C LEU A 111 0.41 17.23 18.19
N ASN A 112 0.00 17.95 19.23
CA ASN A 112 -0.09 17.46 20.59
C ASN A 112 -1.42 16.72 20.91
N ASP A 113 -2.35 16.58 19.96
CA ASP A 113 -3.60 15.85 20.19
C ASP A 113 -3.30 14.35 20.36
N PRO A 114 -3.51 13.75 21.56
CA PRO A 114 -3.23 12.34 21.79
C PRO A 114 -4.18 11.41 21.02
N ARG A 115 -5.32 11.93 20.53
CA ARG A 115 -6.28 11.18 19.70
C ARG A 115 -5.98 11.30 18.21
N ARG A 116 -4.91 11.99 17.83
CA ARG A 116 -4.49 12.13 16.44
C ARG A 116 -4.03 10.79 15.89
N GLU A 117 -4.49 10.47 14.70
CA GLU A 117 -4.02 9.29 13.99
C GLU A 117 -2.59 9.54 13.49
N ARG A 118 -1.66 8.63 13.80
CA ARG A 118 -0.29 8.67 13.30
C ARG A 118 -0.19 7.82 12.03
N ARG A 119 -0.56 8.43 10.91
CA ARG A 119 -0.60 7.78 9.59
C ARG A 119 0.75 7.60 8.92
N TYR A 120 1.72 8.42 9.30
CA TYR A 120 3.03 8.51 8.66
C TYR A 120 4.15 8.22 9.65
N THR A 121 5.30 7.82 9.12
CA THR A 121 6.52 7.58 9.88
C THR A 121 7.70 8.35 9.29
N GLU A 122 8.77 8.50 10.06
CA GLU A 122 10.03 9.11 9.61
C GLU A 122 10.70 8.35 8.45
N GLN A 123 10.30 7.11 8.19
CA GLN A 123 10.92 6.24 7.19
C GLN A 123 10.44 6.47 5.76
N GLN A 124 9.44 7.34 5.55
CA GLN A 124 8.83 7.63 4.24
C GLN A 124 9.57 8.72 3.44
N TYR A 125 10.90 8.75 3.53
CA TYR A 125 11.77 9.60 2.70
C TYR A 125 12.24 8.88 1.43
N LEU A 126 12.86 9.60 0.50
CA LEU A 126 13.48 8.99 -0.68
C LEU A 126 14.82 8.34 -0.26
N ARG A 127 14.86 7.00 -0.27
CA ARG A 127 16.03 6.18 0.10
C ARG A 127 16.95 5.91 -1.08
#